data_AF-A0A6P0HRD5-F1
#
_entry.id   AF-A0A6P0HRD5-F1
#
_cell.length_a   1.000
_cell.length_b   1.000
_cell.length_c   1.000
_cell.angle_alpha   90.00
_cell.angle_beta   90.00
_cell.angle_gamma   90.00
#
_symmetry.space_group_name_H-M   'P 1'
#
loop_
_entity.id
_entity.type
_entity.pdbx_description
1 polymer ?
#
loop_
_entity_poly.entity_id
_entity_poly.type
_entity_poly.pdbx_seq_one_letter_code
_entity_poly.pdbx_strand_id
1 'polypeptide(L)'
;MEELSLVLWRERELLDTLLYRVELEQLVLASGRARWHARTAQDVAAARTTVGETELLRAVVTDEAAAAAGLAPGPTLRELAEGSDEPWRTILTDHRDALVALTRSIAERATGNHDLVAAGRSRTPLRVQAREADSGATLGSAVHVVQASLADFLR
;
A
#
# COMPACT_ATOMS: atom_id res chain seq x y z
N MET A 1 -10.91 17.82 -9.79
CA MET A 1 -10.87 17.67 -8.31
C MET A 1 -11.82 16.61 -7.79
N GLU A 2 -13.07 16.60 -8.20
CA GLU A 2 -14.04 15.58 -7.76
C GLU A 2 -13.59 14.15 -8.07
N GLU A 3 -13.17 13.87 -9.30
CA GLU A 3 -12.67 12.56 -9.70
C GLU A 3 -11.46 12.11 -8.89
N LEU A 4 -10.49 13.01 -8.67
CA LEU A 4 -9.33 12.75 -7.82
C LEU A 4 -9.77 12.38 -6.40
N SER A 5 -10.72 13.11 -5.81
CA SER A 5 -11.23 12.81 -4.47
C SER A 5 -11.89 11.42 -4.40
N LEU A 6 -12.61 11.00 -5.45
CA LEU A 6 -13.20 9.65 -5.52
C LEU A 6 -12.13 8.57 -5.58
N VAL A 7 -11.09 8.76 -6.39
CA VAL A 7 -9.95 7.83 -6.48
C VAL A 7 -9.21 7.74 -5.16
N LEU A 8 -8.92 8.86 -4.50
CA LEU A 8 -8.25 8.89 -3.19
C LEU A 8 -9.07 8.20 -2.11
N TRP A 9 -10.40 8.39 -2.11
CA TRP A 9 -11.27 7.67 -1.19
C TRP A 9 -11.22 6.16 -1.43
N ARG A 10 -11.27 5.73 -2.69
CA ARG A 10 -11.16 4.31 -3.04
C ARG A 10 -9.81 3.72 -2.63
N GLU A 11 -8.73 4.45 -2.85
CA GLU A 11 -7.38 4.04 -2.45
C GLU A 11 -7.27 3.87 -0.93
N ARG A 12 -7.91 4.76 -0.15
CA ARG A 12 -8.00 4.61 1.32
C ARG A 12 -8.71 3.32 1.73
N GLU A 13 -9.83 2.97 1.11
CA GLU A 13 -10.53 1.71 1.42
C GLU A 13 -9.67 0.48 1.12
N LEU A 14 -8.93 0.53 0.01
CA LEU A 14 -8.06 -0.57 -0.41
C LEU A 14 -6.85 -0.70 0.52
N LEU A 15 -6.29 0.41 0.98
CA LEU A 15 -5.23 0.41 1.99
C LEU A 15 -5.72 -0.08 3.35
N ASP A 16 -6.94 0.29 3.76
CA ASP A 16 -7.56 -0.26 4.98
C ASP A 16 -7.76 -1.78 4.88
N THR A 17 -8.23 -2.24 3.72
CA THR A 17 -8.31 -3.68 3.42
C THR A 17 -6.94 -4.36 3.48
N LEU A 18 -5.91 -3.73 2.92
CA LEU A 18 -4.53 -4.24 2.97
C LEU A 18 -4.01 -4.30 4.41
N LEU A 19 -4.24 -3.26 5.22
CA LEU A 19 -3.89 -3.24 6.64
C LEU A 19 -4.52 -4.44 7.34
N TYR A 20 -5.84 -4.63 7.19
CA TYR A 20 -6.53 -5.79 7.76
C TYR A 20 -5.89 -7.12 7.35
N ARG A 21 -5.49 -7.30 6.07
CA ARG A 21 -4.82 -8.54 5.62
C ARG A 21 -3.45 -8.72 6.28
N VAL A 22 -2.67 -7.66 6.44
CA VAL A 22 -1.36 -7.72 7.11
C VAL A 22 -1.53 -8.03 8.60
N GLU A 23 -2.55 -7.47 9.27
CA GLU A 23 -2.87 -7.80 10.66
C GLU A 23 -3.29 -9.27 10.82
N LEU A 24 -4.12 -9.78 9.90
CA LEU A 24 -4.49 -11.20 9.91
C LEU A 24 -3.28 -12.12 9.74
N GLU A 25 -2.36 -11.77 8.84
CA GLU A 25 -1.11 -12.51 8.67
C GLU A 25 -0.30 -12.53 9.98
N GLN A 26 -0.19 -11.38 10.67
CA GLN A 26 0.48 -11.28 11.96
C GLN A 26 -0.12 -12.22 13.00
N LEU A 27 -1.46 -12.25 13.11
CA LEU A 27 -2.18 -13.13 14.03
C LEU A 27 -1.94 -14.61 13.70
N VAL A 28 -1.95 -14.96 12.42
CA VAL A 28 -1.68 -16.33 11.99
C VAL A 28 -0.23 -16.73 12.30
N LEU A 29 0.75 -15.87 12.02
CA LEU A 29 2.16 -16.05 12.38
C LEU A 29 2.36 -16.23 13.88
N ALA A 30 1.81 -15.33 14.70
CA ALA A 30 1.89 -15.41 16.15
C ALA A 30 1.21 -16.66 16.73
N SER A 31 0.15 -17.17 16.08
CA SER A 31 -0.55 -18.38 16.51
C SER A 31 0.16 -19.70 16.17
N GLY A 32 1.25 -19.65 15.38
CA GLY A 32 1.99 -20.85 14.93
C GLY A 32 1.20 -21.76 13.98
N ARG A 33 0.10 -21.28 13.38
CA ARG A 33 -0.76 -22.08 12.50
C ARG A 33 -0.20 -22.17 11.08
N ALA A 34 0.87 -22.96 10.93
CA ALA A 34 1.65 -23.07 9.69
C ALA A 34 0.84 -23.30 8.41
N ARG A 35 -0.23 -24.10 8.51
CA ARG A 35 -1.13 -24.43 7.39
C ARG A 35 -1.79 -23.21 6.74
N TRP A 36 -1.93 -22.08 7.45
CA TRP A 36 -2.61 -20.88 6.95
C TRP A 36 -1.65 -19.79 6.46
N HIS A 37 -0.34 -19.89 6.70
CA HIS A 37 0.62 -18.84 6.31
C HIS A 37 0.60 -18.55 4.81
N ALA A 38 0.64 -19.60 3.98
CA ALA A 38 0.62 -19.43 2.53
C ALA A 38 -0.66 -18.70 2.07
N ARG A 39 -1.81 -19.01 2.69
CA ARG A 39 -3.07 -18.38 2.35
C ARG A 39 -3.12 -16.90 2.76
N THR A 40 -2.66 -16.56 3.97
CA THR A 40 -2.62 -15.16 4.40
C THR A 40 -1.64 -14.33 3.59
N ALA A 41 -0.48 -14.90 3.22
CA ALA A 41 0.49 -14.23 2.33
C ALA A 41 -0.10 -13.97 0.93
N GLN A 42 -0.87 -14.93 0.38
CA GLN A 42 -1.59 -14.74 -0.87
C GLN A 42 -2.66 -13.65 -0.78
N ASP A 43 -3.43 -13.60 0.31
CA ASP A 43 -4.44 -12.56 0.54
C ASP A 43 -3.79 -11.16 0.62
N VAL A 44 -2.62 -11.03 1.28
CA VAL A 44 -1.84 -9.78 1.31
C VAL A 44 -1.33 -9.41 -0.08
N ALA A 45 -0.78 -10.36 -0.83
CA ALA A 45 -0.29 -10.12 -2.18
C ALA A 45 -1.42 -9.65 -3.12
N ALA A 46 -2.59 -10.29 -3.05
CA ALA A 46 -3.76 -9.89 -3.83
C ALA A 46 -4.20 -8.45 -3.49
N ALA A 47 -4.28 -8.10 -2.21
CA ALA A 47 -4.64 -6.74 -1.78
C ALA A 47 -3.62 -5.70 -2.28
N ARG A 48 -2.31 -6.00 -2.23
CA ARG A 48 -1.25 -5.13 -2.77
C ARG A 48 -1.39 -4.91 -4.27
N THR A 49 -1.72 -5.95 -5.04
CA THR A 49 -1.97 -5.82 -6.48
C THR A 49 -3.12 -4.84 -6.76
N THR A 50 -4.25 -4.98 -6.06
CA THR A 50 -5.41 -4.10 -6.25
C THR A 50 -5.11 -2.63 -5.87
N VAL A 51 -4.31 -2.41 -4.81
CA VAL A 51 -3.82 -1.06 -4.47
C VAL A 51 -2.99 -0.50 -5.63
N GLY A 52 -2.03 -1.29 -6.14
CA GLY A 52 -1.17 -0.84 -7.24
C GLY A 52 -1.90 -0.51 -8.54
N GLU A 53 -2.94 -1.26 -8.88
CA GLU A 53 -3.83 -0.94 -10.02
C GLU A 53 -4.52 0.42 -9.84
N THR A 54 -4.95 0.73 -8.62
CA THR A 54 -5.60 2.01 -8.28
C THR A 54 -4.59 3.16 -8.29
N GLU A 55 -3.35 2.93 -7.87
CA GLU A 55 -2.28 3.93 -7.91
C GLU A 55 -1.95 4.38 -9.35
N LEU A 56 -2.03 3.47 -10.32
CA LEU A 56 -1.85 3.82 -11.73
C LEU A 56 -2.96 4.75 -12.23
N LEU A 57 -4.22 4.48 -11.87
CA LEU A 57 -5.35 5.36 -12.17
C LEU A 57 -5.20 6.71 -11.47
N ARG A 58 -4.79 6.71 -10.20
CA ARG A 58 -4.52 7.94 -9.43
C ARG A 58 -3.49 8.81 -10.12
N ALA A 59 -2.40 8.25 -10.64
CA ALA A 59 -1.37 9.02 -11.32
C ALA A 59 -1.95 9.82 -12.51
N VAL A 60 -2.79 9.17 -13.33
CA VAL A 60 -3.46 9.83 -14.48
C VAL A 60 -4.40 10.93 -14.02
N VAL A 61 -5.30 10.62 -13.07
CA VAL A 61 -6.30 11.59 -12.57
C VAL A 61 -5.65 12.75 -11.81
N THR A 62 -4.49 12.51 -11.18
CA THR A 62 -3.70 13.55 -10.52
C THR A 62 -3.17 14.56 -11.53
N ASP A 63 -2.61 14.11 -12.65
CA ASP A 63 -2.10 15.00 -13.70
C ASP A 63 -3.24 15.81 -14.35
N GLU A 64 -4.40 15.20 -14.56
CA GLU A 64 -5.59 15.91 -15.06
C GLU A 64 -6.08 16.97 -14.06
N ALA A 65 -6.10 16.64 -12.77
CA ALA A 65 -6.42 17.59 -11.71
C ALA A 65 -5.41 18.74 -11.63
N ALA A 66 -4.12 18.43 -11.79
CA ALA A 66 -3.03 19.41 -11.82
C ALA A 66 -3.22 20.39 -12.99
N ALA A 67 -3.48 19.87 -14.20
CA ALA A 67 -3.72 20.68 -15.38
C ALA A 67 -4.94 21.59 -15.21
N ALA A 68 -6.03 21.07 -14.63
CA ALA A 68 -7.23 21.86 -14.35
C ALA A 68 -6.99 22.98 -13.32
N ALA A 69 -6.05 22.78 -12.39
CA ALA A 69 -5.62 23.76 -11.39
C ALA A 69 -4.48 24.68 -11.87
N GLY A 70 -3.98 24.52 -13.10
CA GLY A 70 -2.87 25.30 -13.65
C GLY A 70 -1.50 24.96 -13.04
N LEU A 71 -1.35 23.77 -12.46
CA LEU A 71 -0.11 23.27 -11.86
C LEU A 71 0.71 22.45 -12.88
N ALA A 72 1.99 22.25 -12.56
CA ALA A 72 2.87 21.35 -13.31
C ALA A 72 2.43 19.88 -13.13
N PRO A 73 2.71 18.99 -14.11
CA PRO A 73 2.40 17.56 -13.99
C PRO A 73 3.23 16.90 -12.89
N GLY A 74 2.72 15.81 -12.35
CA GLY A 74 3.28 15.09 -11.21
C GLY A 74 3.32 15.88 -9.89
N PRO A 75 2.30 16.70 -9.54
CA PRO A 75 2.31 17.37 -8.25
C PRO A 75 2.12 16.37 -7.10
N THR A 76 2.66 16.72 -5.95
CA THR A 76 2.30 16.07 -4.69
C THR A 76 0.85 16.39 -4.30
N LEU A 77 0.26 15.54 -3.47
CA LEU A 77 -1.09 15.79 -2.94
C LEU A 77 -1.12 17.07 -2.09
N ARG A 78 0.00 17.42 -1.43
CA ARG A 78 0.14 18.66 -0.68
C ARG A 78 0.11 19.88 -1.60
N GLU A 79 0.87 19.86 -2.69
CA GLU A 79 0.87 20.95 -3.69
C GLU A 79 -0.51 21.14 -4.33
N LEU A 80 -1.22 20.04 -4.62
CA LEU A 80 -2.60 20.10 -5.10
C LEU A 80 -3.53 20.76 -4.08
N ALA A 81 -3.44 20.39 -2.81
CA ALA A 81 -4.27 20.98 -1.75
C ALA A 81 -3.97 22.49 -1.56
N GLU A 82 -2.70 22.86 -1.54
CA GLU A 82 -2.24 24.26 -1.41
C GLU A 82 -2.68 25.12 -2.62
N GLY A 83 -2.62 24.56 -3.82
CA GLY A 83 -3.09 25.20 -5.06
C GLY A 83 -4.60 25.23 -5.24
N SER A 84 -5.36 24.64 -4.32
CA SER A 84 -6.83 24.56 -4.40
C SER A 84 -7.52 25.60 -3.51
N ASP A 85 -8.71 26.02 -3.96
CA ASP A 85 -9.69 26.72 -3.14
C ASP A 85 -10.55 25.74 -2.33
N GLU A 86 -11.37 26.28 -1.43
CA GLU A 86 -12.36 25.49 -0.71
C GLU A 86 -13.50 25.00 -1.62
N PRO A 87 -14.07 23.81 -1.37
CA PRO A 87 -13.81 22.90 -0.24
C PRO A 87 -12.64 21.93 -0.49
N TRP A 88 -12.00 22.00 -1.65
CA TRP A 88 -11.06 20.97 -2.11
C TRP A 88 -9.77 20.97 -1.30
N ARG A 89 -9.28 22.15 -0.87
CA ARG A 89 -8.12 22.25 0.02
C ARG A 89 -8.28 21.38 1.26
N THR A 90 -9.40 21.54 1.97
CA THR A 90 -9.70 20.77 3.18
C THR A 90 -9.82 19.27 2.86
N ILE A 91 -10.61 18.91 1.85
CA ILE A 91 -10.85 17.52 1.47
C ILE A 91 -9.55 16.78 1.09
N LEU A 92 -8.68 17.41 0.29
CA LEU A 92 -7.42 16.80 -0.14
C LEU A 92 -6.43 16.66 1.02
N THR A 93 -6.43 17.61 1.95
CA THR A 93 -5.61 17.54 3.17
C THR A 93 -6.07 16.38 4.07
N ASP A 94 -7.38 16.24 4.28
CA ASP A 94 -7.96 15.13 5.06
C ASP A 94 -7.63 13.76 4.44
N HIS A 95 -7.68 13.66 3.10
CA HIS A 95 -7.26 12.44 2.41
C HIS A 95 -5.78 12.15 2.61
N ARG A 96 -4.92 13.16 2.47
CA ARG A 96 -3.46 13.01 2.67
C ARG A 96 -3.16 12.48 4.07
N ASP A 97 -3.74 13.07 5.10
CA ASP A 97 -3.47 12.68 6.49
C ASP A 97 -3.90 11.24 6.77
N ALA A 98 -5.07 10.84 6.24
CA ALA A 98 -5.55 9.47 6.36
C ALA A 98 -4.66 8.46 5.60
N LEU A 99 -4.24 8.79 4.37
CA LEU A 99 -3.35 7.94 3.57
C LEU A 99 -1.97 7.78 4.21
N VAL A 100 -1.41 8.86 4.76
CA VAL A 100 -0.16 8.84 5.53
C VAL A 100 -0.28 7.97 6.79
N ALA A 101 -1.41 8.04 7.50
CA ALA A 101 -1.65 7.21 8.67
C ALA A 101 -1.75 5.71 8.32
N LEU A 102 -2.49 5.38 7.26
CA LEU A 102 -2.67 4.00 6.78
C LEU A 102 -1.34 3.40 6.30
N THR A 103 -0.60 4.11 5.44
CA THR A 103 0.68 3.64 4.90
C THR A 103 1.72 3.40 6.00
N ARG A 104 1.79 4.29 7.00
CA ARG A 104 2.63 4.07 8.19
C ARG A 104 2.25 2.80 8.95
N SER A 105 0.95 2.64 9.25
CA SER A 105 0.45 1.46 9.98
C SER A 105 0.75 0.16 9.25
N ILE A 106 0.58 0.14 7.91
CA ILE A 106 0.90 -1.02 7.07
C ILE A 106 2.39 -1.33 7.13
N ALA A 107 3.27 -0.32 7.02
CA ALA A 107 4.72 -0.51 7.05
C ALA A 107 5.18 -1.11 8.40
N GLU A 108 4.71 -0.54 9.51
CA GLU A 108 5.03 -1.03 10.86
C GLU A 108 4.64 -2.50 11.05
N ARG A 109 3.43 -2.89 10.60
CA ARG A 109 2.97 -4.28 10.72
C ARG A 109 3.69 -5.24 9.77
N ALA A 110 3.99 -4.80 8.55
CA ALA A 110 4.75 -5.61 7.60
C ALA A 110 6.17 -5.92 8.11
N THR A 111 6.85 -4.93 8.71
CA THR A 111 8.15 -5.14 9.38
C THR A 111 8.03 -6.15 10.53
N GLY A 112 7.00 -6.01 11.38
CA GLY A 112 6.74 -6.98 12.46
C GLY A 112 6.50 -8.41 11.96
N ASN A 113 5.77 -8.58 10.85
CA ASN A 113 5.55 -9.90 10.25
C ASN A 113 6.85 -10.52 9.72
N HIS A 114 7.68 -9.72 9.06
CA HIS A 114 8.98 -10.15 8.56
C HIS A 114 9.88 -10.69 9.70
N ASP A 115 9.91 -9.99 10.84
CA ASP A 115 10.68 -10.39 12.01
C ASP A 115 10.19 -11.70 12.64
N LEU A 116 8.86 -11.90 12.69
CA LEU A 116 8.26 -13.16 13.16
C LEU A 116 8.62 -14.34 12.25
N VAL A 117 8.59 -14.15 10.93
CA VAL A 117 8.99 -15.17 9.96
C VAL A 117 10.47 -15.51 10.11
N ALA A 118 11.34 -14.50 10.25
CA ALA A 118 12.77 -14.70 10.47
C ALA A 118 13.06 -15.51 11.75
N ALA A 119 12.39 -15.17 12.85
CA ALA A 119 12.51 -15.87 14.14
C ALA A 119 11.94 -17.31 14.14
N GLY A 120 10.97 -17.60 13.25
CA GLY A 120 10.43 -18.94 13.04
C GLY A 120 11.33 -19.83 12.18
N ARG A 121 11.96 -19.26 11.14
CA ARG A 121 12.90 -19.97 10.25
C ARG A 121 14.14 -20.47 10.99
N SER A 122 14.66 -19.71 11.95
CA SER A 122 15.82 -20.12 12.76
C SER A 122 15.55 -21.31 13.71
N ARG A 123 14.29 -21.75 13.84
CA ARG A 123 13.87 -22.86 14.72
C ARG A 123 13.56 -24.17 13.98
N THR A 124 13.57 -24.19 12.64
CA THR A 124 13.17 -25.35 11.84
C THR A 124 14.37 -25.93 11.07
N PRO A 125 14.74 -27.22 11.25
CA PRO A 125 15.91 -27.79 10.56
C PRO A 125 15.73 -27.83 9.03
N LEU A 126 16.81 -27.51 8.30
CA LEU A 126 16.91 -27.44 6.83
C LEU A 126 16.49 -28.76 6.13
N ARG A 127 15.21 -28.98 5.83
CA ARG A 127 14.80 -30.03 4.86
C ARG A 127 13.67 -29.66 3.90
N VAL A 128 13.04 -28.47 4.01
CA VAL A 128 11.82 -28.15 3.22
C VAL A 128 11.90 -26.84 2.39
N GLN A 129 13.00 -26.06 2.44
CA GLN A 129 12.98 -24.68 1.94
C GLN A 129 13.22 -24.46 0.44
N ALA A 130 13.55 -25.49 -0.36
CA ALA A 130 14.10 -25.26 -1.70
C ALA A 130 13.08 -24.96 -2.82
N ARG A 131 11.76 -24.90 -2.57
CA ARG A 131 10.75 -24.86 -3.65
C ARG A 131 9.89 -23.59 -3.71
N GLU A 132 9.99 -22.70 -2.72
CA GLU A 132 9.13 -21.50 -2.63
C GLU A 132 9.83 -20.17 -3.00
N ALA A 133 11.17 -20.15 -3.05
CA ALA A 133 11.95 -18.92 -3.24
C ALA A 133 11.93 -18.36 -4.68
N ASP A 134 11.66 -19.18 -5.69
CA ASP A 134 11.90 -18.82 -7.09
C ASP A 134 10.71 -18.11 -7.78
N SER A 135 9.48 -18.26 -7.25
CA SER A 135 8.28 -17.66 -7.88
C SER A 135 7.88 -16.29 -7.32
N GLY A 136 8.39 -15.89 -6.14
CA GLY A 136 8.03 -14.62 -5.49
C GLY A 136 8.87 -13.41 -5.92
N ALA A 137 10.11 -13.64 -6.40
CA ALA A 137 11.08 -12.57 -6.65
C ALA A 137 10.73 -11.67 -7.85
N THR A 138 10.11 -12.23 -8.90
CA THR A 138 9.84 -11.51 -10.15
C THR A 138 8.59 -10.64 -10.09
N LEU A 139 7.57 -11.04 -9.31
CA LEU A 139 6.37 -10.24 -9.06
C LEU A 139 6.61 -9.12 -8.04
N GLY A 140 7.53 -9.33 -7.09
CA GLY A 140 7.87 -8.33 -6.07
C GLY A 140 8.49 -7.05 -6.63
N SER A 141 9.28 -7.13 -7.69
CA SER A 141 10.04 -5.99 -8.24
C SER A 141 9.13 -4.90 -8.85
N ALA A 142 8.10 -5.27 -9.62
CA ALA A 142 7.16 -4.31 -10.20
C ALA A 142 6.21 -3.70 -9.15
N VAL A 143 5.83 -4.48 -8.13
CA VAL A 143 4.97 -4.01 -7.02
C VAL A 143 5.72 -3.05 -6.08
N HIS A 144 7.04 -3.20 -5.92
CA HIS A 144 7.84 -2.32 -5.07
C HIS A 144 8.01 -0.91 -5.64
N VAL A 145 8.11 -0.79 -6.98
CA VAL A 145 8.19 0.51 -7.68
C VAL A 145 6.90 1.32 -7.47
N VAL A 146 5.76 0.64 -7.37
CA VAL A 146 4.44 1.25 -7.19
C VAL A 146 4.29 1.82 -5.77
N GLN A 147 4.69 1.08 -4.72
CA GLN A 147 4.62 1.59 -3.33
C GLN A 147 5.51 2.83 -3.05
N ALA A 148 6.66 2.96 -3.72
CA ALA A 148 7.50 4.16 -3.61
C ALA A 148 6.81 5.39 -4.22
N SER A 149 6.01 5.19 -5.27
CA SER A 149 5.22 6.23 -5.94
C SER A 149 4.18 6.85 -5.02
N LEU A 150 3.48 6.03 -4.21
CA LEU A 150 2.51 6.56 -3.24
C LEU A 150 3.20 7.40 -2.16
N ALA A 151 4.34 6.93 -1.62
CA ALA A 151 5.08 7.70 -0.61
C ALA A 151 5.55 9.05 -1.16
N ASP A 152 6.03 9.07 -2.40
CA ASP A 152 6.48 10.29 -3.07
C ASP A 152 5.32 11.27 -3.32
N PHE A 153 4.16 10.77 -3.74
CA PHE A 153 2.94 11.55 -3.96
C PHE A 153 2.39 12.18 -2.67
N LEU A 154 2.53 11.51 -1.52
CA LEU A 154 2.00 11.98 -0.24
C LEU A 154 2.86 13.05 0.46
N ARG A 155 4.07 13.36 -0.04
CA ARG A 155 4.96 14.36 0.55
C ARG A 155 4.34 15.75 0.58
#